data_AF-A0A2G4IF58-F1
#
_entry.id   AF-A0A2G4IF58-F1
#
_cell.length_a   1.000
_cell.length_b   1.000
_cell.length_c   1.000
_cell.angle_alpha   90.00
_cell.angle_beta   90.00
_cell.angle_gamma   90.00
#
_symmetry.space_group_name_H-M   'P 1'
#
loop_
_entity.id
_entity.type
_entity.pdbx_description
1 polymer ?
#
loop_
_entity_poly.entity_id
_entity_poly.type
_entity_poly.pdbx_seq_one_letter_code
_entity_poly.pdbx_strand_id
1 'polypeptide(L)'
;MVELEDISQELPGVTVAGDRNQRALEGLRTFGERKAQGLGLFVTRKDITDRNSLRLSDALQTRRGVILVKIGTNRTGVRFATYSGPRGGCIPDLWLDGQRARGMEVDDVVATTVEAMELYDSFATVPSQFSHSANAVPCGTILIWTRIPGKP
;
A
#
# COMPACT_ATOMS: atom_id res chain seq x y z
N MET A 1 48.76 35.21 19.71
CA MET A 1 48.45 33.79 19.89
C MET A 1 47.09 33.75 20.57
N VAL A 2 46.04 33.37 19.85
CA VAL A 2 44.65 33.35 20.35
C VAL A 2 44.25 31.89 20.41
N GLU A 3 43.95 31.39 21.61
CA GLU A 3 43.35 30.07 21.80
C GLU A 3 41.83 30.20 21.66
N LEU A 4 41.24 29.30 20.86
CA LEU A 4 39.80 29.18 20.66
C LEU A 4 39.31 28.03 21.55
N GLU A 5 38.42 28.33 22.48
CA GLU A 5 37.77 27.31 23.30
C GLU A 5 36.80 26.46 22.45
N ASP A 6 36.98 25.15 22.53
CA ASP A 6 36.14 24.16 21.86
C ASP A 6 34.82 23.99 22.62
N ILE A 7 33.81 24.74 22.18
CA ILE A 7 32.46 24.65 22.72
C ILE A 7 31.74 23.50 22.02
N SER A 8 31.77 22.32 22.64
CA SER A 8 30.96 21.18 22.22
C SER A 8 29.48 21.50 22.41
N GLN A 9 28.78 21.79 21.29
CA GLN A 9 27.36 22.06 21.29
C GLN A 9 26.60 20.74 21.10
N GLU A 10 25.89 20.27 22.13
CA GLU A 10 24.99 19.13 21.98
C GLU A 10 23.80 19.52 21.10
N LEU A 11 23.73 18.91 19.92
CA LEU A 11 22.62 19.10 18.99
C LEU A 11 21.39 18.34 19.51
N PRO A 12 20.18 18.94 19.46
CA PRO A 12 18.96 18.22 19.76
C PRO A 12 18.83 17.00 18.85
N GLY A 13 18.61 15.83 19.42
CA GLY A 13 18.42 14.59 18.67
C GLY A 13 17.24 14.72 17.69
N VAL A 14 17.52 14.66 16.39
CA VAL A 14 16.50 14.59 15.37
C VAL A 14 15.84 13.21 15.46
N THR A 15 14.60 13.17 15.96
CA THR A 15 13.80 11.95 15.89
C THR A 15 13.38 11.76 14.44
N VAL A 16 14.14 10.96 13.71
CA VAL A 16 13.73 10.47 12.40
C VAL A 16 12.62 9.45 12.65
N ALA A 17 11.38 9.91 12.86
CA ALA A 17 10.24 9.07 12.53
C ALA A 17 10.41 8.77 11.04
N GLY A 18 10.93 7.57 10.73
CA GLY A 18 11.33 7.21 9.38
C GLY A 18 10.28 7.69 8.40
N ASP A 19 10.70 8.44 7.38
CA ASP A 19 9.86 9.07 6.35
C ASP A 19 8.65 8.19 5.91
N ARG A 20 8.86 6.87 5.87
CA ARG A 20 7.82 5.85 5.72
C ARG A 20 6.66 5.93 6.74
N ASN A 21 6.92 5.97 8.05
CA ASN A 21 5.90 6.04 9.10
C ASN A 21 5.05 7.32 8.97
N GLN A 22 5.67 8.43 8.57
CA GLN A 22 4.96 9.68 8.33
C GLN A 22 4.02 9.57 7.13
N ARG A 23 4.48 8.97 6.02
CA ARG A 23 3.60 8.71 4.86
C ARG A 23 2.47 7.73 5.18
N ALA A 24 2.76 6.65 5.91
CA ALA A 24 1.75 5.71 6.37
C ALA A 24 0.68 6.41 7.21
N LEU A 25 1.10 7.31 8.11
CA LEU A 25 0.20 8.08 8.97
C LEU A 25 -0.75 8.95 8.15
N GLU A 26 -0.19 9.70 7.20
CA GLU A 26 -0.97 10.59 6.35
C GLU A 26 -1.91 9.80 5.42
N GLY A 27 -1.44 8.68 4.89
CA GLY A 27 -2.24 7.77 4.08
C GLY A 27 -3.44 7.21 4.85
N LEU A 28 -3.21 6.77 6.09
CA LEU A 28 -4.28 6.26 6.98
C LEU A 28 -5.24 7.36 7.42
N ARG A 29 -4.77 8.58 7.67
CA ARG A 29 -5.62 9.74 8.01
C ARG A 29 -6.65 10.02 6.91
N THR A 30 -6.20 9.94 5.67
CA THR A 30 -7.01 10.22 4.47
C THR A 30 -7.73 8.98 3.90
N PHE A 31 -7.43 7.78 4.42
CA PHE A 31 -8.09 6.53 4.02
C PHE A 31 -9.60 6.56 4.29
N GLY A 32 -10.02 7.07 5.46
CA GLY A 32 -11.43 7.15 5.82
C GLY A 32 -12.25 8.01 4.85
N GLU A 33 -11.67 9.11 4.40
CA GLU A 33 -12.27 10.02 3.42
C GLU A 33 -12.43 9.33 2.05
N ARG A 34 -11.36 8.69 1.55
CA ARG A 34 -11.42 7.92 0.29
C ARG A 34 -12.41 6.76 0.36
N LYS A 35 -12.42 6.05 1.48
CA LYS A 35 -13.38 4.97 1.75
C LYS A 35 -14.82 5.47 1.71
N ALA A 36 -15.09 6.64 2.31
CA ALA A 36 -16.41 7.25 2.29
C ALA A 36 -16.87 7.66 0.87
N GLN A 37 -15.93 8.05 0.00
CA GLN A 37 -16.23 8.34 -1.41
C GLN A 37 -16.59 7.09 -2.22
N GLY A 38 -16.08 5.91 -1.85
CA GLY A 38 -16.49 4.63 -2.43
C GLY A 38 -16.05 4.41 -3.89
N LEU A 39 -15.03 5.13 -4.35
CA LEU A 39 -14.51 5.04 -5.73
C LEU A 39 -13.60 3.83 -5.97
N GLY A 40 -13.43 2.96 -4.98
CA GLY A 40 -12.60 1.77 -5.04
C GLY A 40 -13.07 0.69 -4.07
N LEU A 41 -12.32 -0.39 -4.01
CA LEU A 41 -12.49 -1.44 -3.02
C LEU A 41 -11.59 -1.17 -1.81
N PHE A 42 -12.19 -1.15 -0.63
CA PHE A 42 -11.50 -0.86 0.63
C PHE A 42 -11.50 -2.08 1.54
N VAL A 43 -10.32 -2.44 2.03
CA VAL A 43 -10.12 -3.54 2.98
C VAL A 43 -9.54 -2.95 4.25
N THR A 44 -10.22 -3.15 5.38
CA THR A 44 -9.79 -2.67 6.69
C THR A 44 -9.04 -3.75 7.46
N ARG A 45 -8.41 -3.35 8.57
CA ARG A 45 -7.81 -4.29 9.52
C ARG A 45 -8.79 -5.36 9.96
N LYS A 46 -10.01 -4.95 10.27
CA LYS A 46 -11.10 -5.87 10.65
C LYS A 46 -11.37 -6.90 9.56
N ASP A 47 -11.42 -6.49 8.28
CA ASP A 47 -11.62 -7.41 7.16
C ASP A 47 -10.50 -8.46 7.05
N ILE A 48 -9.25 -8.06 7.33
CA ILE A 48 -8.08 -8.95 7.31
C ILE A 48 -8.12 -9.93 8.49
N THR A 49 -8.46 -9.44 9.69
CA THR A 49 -8.46 -10.27 10.91
C THR A 49 -9.67 -11.20 11.02
N ASP A 50 -10.86 -10.76 10.58
CA ASP A 50 -12.09 -11.55 10.67
C ASP A 50 -12.02 -12.84 9.86
N ARG A 51 -11.16 -12.86 8.84
CA ARG A 51 -10.91 -14.03 7.97
C ARG A 51 -9.78 -14.92 8.46
N ASN A 52 -9.14 -14.58 9.59
CA ASN A 52 -7.89 -15.19 10.05
C ASN A 52 -6.86 -15.30 8.91
N SER A 53 -6.82 -14.28 8.05
CA SER A 53 -6.06 -14.31 6.81
C SER A 53 -4.57 -14.29 7.12
N LEU A 54 -3.89 -15.39 6.81
CA LEU A 54 -2.43 -15.46 6.89
C LEU A 54 -1.78 -14.69 5.73
N ARG A 55 -2.55 -14.42 4.66
CA ARG A 55 -2.12 -13.65 3.49
C ARG A 55 -3.12 -12.56 3.14
N LEU A 56 -2.63 -11.50 2.50
CA LEU A 56 -3.51 -10.43 2.03
C LEU A 56 -4.43 -10.90 0.90
N SER A 57 -3.99 -11.84 0.05
CA SER A 57 -4.84 -12.42 -0.99
C SER A 57 -6.08 -13.13 -0.44
N ASP A 58 -6.02 -13.74 0.74
CA ASP A 58 -7.17 -14.40 1.39
C ASP A 58 -8.29 -13.39 1.72
N ALA A 59 -7.91 -12.16 2.10
CA ALA A 59 -8.86 -11.06 2.37
C ALA A 59 -9.54 -10.54 1.09
N LEU A 60 -8.99 -10.86 -0.08
CA LEU A 60 -9.44 -10.43 -1.39
C LEU A 60 -10.24 -11.49 -2.16
N GLN A 61 -10.19 -12.76 -1.74
CA GLN A 61 -10.73 -13.90 -2.50
C GLN A 61 -12.21 -13.77 -2.91
N THR A 62 -13.04 -13.09 -2.11
CA THR A 62 -14.48 -12.93 -2.40
C THR A 62 -14.85 -11.52 -2.85
N ARG A 63 -13.85 -10.67 -3.15
CA ARG A 63 -14.09 -9.28 -3.54
C ARG A 63 -14.36 -9.23 -5.04
N ARG A 64 -15.48 -8.61 -5.43
CA ARG A 64 -15.87 -8.47 -6.83
C ARG A 64 -14.81 -7.67 -7.60
N GLY A 65 -14.58 -8.04 -8.86
CA GLY A 65 -13.60 -7.37 -9.72
C GLY A 65 -12.14 -7.74 -9.45
N VAL A 66 -11.85 -8.52 -8.41
CA VAL A 66 -10.50 -9.02 -8.09
C VAL A 66 -10.34 -10.45 -8.57
N ILE A 67 -9.25 -10.71 -9.30
CA ILE A 67 -8.82 -12.03 -9.75
C ILE A 67 -7.50 -12.35 -9.06
N LEU A 68 -7.46 -13.46 -8.33
CA LEU A 68 -6.24 -13.99 -7.73
C LEU A 68 -5.53 -14.88 -8.76
N VAL A 69 -4.26 -14.60 -9.01
CA VAL A 69 -3.42 -15.37 -9.93
C VAL A 69 -2.23 -15.99 -9.19
N LYS A 70 -1.96 -17.26 -9.44
CA LYS A 70 -0.80 -17.94 -8.85
C LYS A 70 0.46 -17.53 -9.64
N ILE A 71 1.42 -16.91 -8.96
CA ILE A 71 2.65 -16.38 -9.57
C ILE A 71 3.93 -17.12 -9.11
N GLY A 72 3.77 -18.11 -8.23
CA GLY A 72 4.87 -18.94 -7.78
C GLY A 72 4.43 -19.96 -6.73
N THR A 73 5.41 -20.61 -6.09
CA THR A 73 5.15 -21.45 -4.92
C THR A 73 4.68 -20.55 -3.79
N ASN A 74 3.44 -20.73 -3.37
CA ASN A 74 2.87 -20.04 -2.21
C ASN A 74 2.71 -18.51 -2.36
N ARG A 75 2.81 -17.97 -3.57
CA ARG A 75 2.64 -16.53 -3.87
C ARG A 75 1.45 -16.31 -4.78
N THR A 76 0.61 -15.36 -4.41
CA THR A 76 -0.56 -14.95 -5.18
C THR A 76 -0.43 -13.48 -5.57
N GLY A 77 -0.64 -13.19 -6.84
CA GLY A 77 -0.79 -11.84 -7.36
C GLY A 77 -2.25 -11.44 -7.50
N VAL A 78 -2.50 -10.15 -7.58
CA VAL A 78 -3.84 -9.58 -7.79
C VAL A 78 -3.93 -8.98 -9.18
N ARG A 79 -5.01 -9.30 -9.90
CA ARG A 79 -5.36 -8.70 -11.19
C ARG A 79 -6.77 -8.16 -11.10
N PHE A 80 -7.07 -7.10 -11.83
CA PHE A 80 -8.44 -6.60 -11.95
C PHE A 80 -9.14 -7.23 -13.15
N ALA A 81 -10.38 -7.65 -12.95
CA ALA A 81 -11.20 -8.25 -14.00
C ALA A 81 -11.36 -7.31 -15.21
N THR A 82 -11.42 -6.00 -14.97
CA THR A 82 -11.47 -4.93 -15.99
C THR A 82 -10.30 -4.98 -16.97
N TYR A 83 -9.14 -5.50 -16.57
CA TYR A 83 -7.95 -5.68 -17.42
C TYR A 83 -7.60 -7.16 -17.65
N SER A 84 -8.54 -8.06 -17.43
CA SER A 84 -8.32 -9.49 -17.68
C SER A 84 -8.27 -9.77 -19.18
N GLY A 85 -7.27 -10.55 -19.59
CA GLY A 85 -7.06 -10.94 -20.98
C GLY A 85 -6.24 -12.23 -21.09
N PRO A 86 -6.15 -12.86 -22.28
CA PRO A 86 -5.63 -14.21 -22.46
C PRO A 86 -4.16 -14.44 -22.05
N ARG A 87 -3.39 -13.38 -21.78
CA ARG A 87 -1.93 -13.41 -21.61
C ARG A 87 -1.44 -13.26 -20.16
N GLY A 88 -2.21 -13.68 -19.17
CA GLY A 88 -1.73 -13.70 -17.77
C GLY A 88 -1.88 -12.38 -17.00
N GLY A 89 -2.71 -11.47 -17.50
CA GLY A 89 -3.25 -10.33 -16.74
C GLY A 89 -2.33 -9.12 -16.60
N CYS A 90 -2.92 -7.93 -16.71
CA CYS A 90 -2.31 -6.62 -16.44
C CYS A 90 -1.92 -6.53 -14.95
N ILE A 91 -0.64 -6.27 -14.64
CA ILE A 91 -0.18 -6.17 -13.24
C ILE A 91 -0.45 -4.74 -12.74
N PRO A 92 -1.27 -4.54 -11.70
CA PRO A 92 -1.54 -3.22 -11.15
C PRO A 92 -0.30 -2.62 -10.48
N ASP A 93 -0.25 -1.29 -10.42
CA ASP A 93 0.76 -0.60 -9.64
C ASP A 93 0.53 -0.79 -8.13
N LEU A 94 1.55 -1.22 -7.40
CA LEU A 94 1.49 -1.37 -5.94
C LEU A 94 2.22 -0.23 -5.24
N TRP A 95 1.56 0.36 -4.25
CA TRP A 95 2.13 1.36 -3.35
C TRP A 95 2.08 0.85 -1.93
N LEU A 96 3.21 0.94 -1.22
CA LEU A 96 3.35 0.60 0.18
C LEU A 96 3.70 1.87 0.95
N ASP A 97 2.84 2.28 1.87
CA ASP A 97 3.04 3.49 2.68
C ASP A 97 3.40 4.73 1.84
N GLY A 98 2.69 4.91 0.72
CA GLY A 98 2.87 6.04 -0.21
C GLY A 98 4.12 5.96 -1.09
N GLN A 99 4.88 4.86 -1.05
CA GLN A 99 6.02 4.61 -1.94
C GLN A 99 5.68 3.52 -2.95
N ARG A 100 6.06 3.74 -4.22
CA ARG A 100 5.81 2.76 -5.29
C ARG A 100 6.71 1.53 -5.11
N ALA A 101 6.11 0.37 -4.90
CA ALA A 101 6.79 -0.90 -4.67
C ALA A 101 6.83 -1.72 -5.96
N ARG A 102 7.80 -1.41 -6.83
CA ARG A 102 7.92 -2.06 -8.15
C ARG A 102 8.23 -3.55 -8.02
N GLY A 103 7.48 -4.38 -8.74
CA GLY A 103 7.66 -5.84 -8.76
C GLY A 103 7.15 -6.58 -7.52
N MET A 104 6.54 -5.85 -6.58
CA MET A 104 5.92 -6.42 -5.38
C MET A 104 4.46 -6.78 -5.67
N GLU A 105 4.02 -7.88 -5.08
CA GLU A 105 2.62 -8.34 -5.11
C GLU A 105 2.05 -8.34 -3.69
N VAL A 106 0.73 -8.47 -3.56
CA VAL A 106 0.06 -8.32 -2.24
C VAL A 106 0.57 -9.31 -1.20
N ASP A 107 0.87 -10.55 -1.60
CA ASP A 107 1.35 -11.59 -0.67
C ASP A 107 2.82 -11.44 -0.28
N ASP A 108 3.55 -10.50 -0.88
CA ASP A 108 4.91 -10.15 -0.43
C ASP A 108 4.88 -9.26 0.82
N VAL A 109 3.71 -8.71 1.17
CA VAL A 109 3.49 -7.93 2.39
C VAL A 109 2.84 -8.81 3.46
N VAL A 110 3.45 -8.84 4.65
CA VAL A 110 2.96 -9.64 5.77
C VAL A 110 1.60 -9.11 6.25
N ALA A 111 0.55 -9.92 6.17
CA ALA A 111 -0.81 -9.51 6.49
C ALA A 111 -0.97 -8.95 7.92
N THR A 112 -0.16 -9.42 8.86
CA THR A 112 -0.21 -8.90 10.24
C THR A 112 0.27 -7.47 10.32
N THR A 113 1.13 -6.95 9.44
CA THR A 113 1.65 -5.58 9.52
C THR A 113 0.76 -4.55 8.83
N VAL A 114 -0.29 -4.99 8.14
CA VAL A 114 -1.19 -4.12 7.35
C VAL A 114 -2.37 -3.63 8.17
N GLU A 115 -2.65 -2.34 8.08
CA GLU A 115 -3.82 -1.69 8.67
C GLU A 115 -4.96 -1.55 7.67
N ALA A 116 -4.64 -1.23 6.42
CA ALA A 116 -5.66 -1.07 5.39
C ALA A 116 -5.12 -1.32 3.97
N MET A 117 -6.02 -1.66 3.06
CA MET A 117 -5.74 -1.70 1.63
C MET A 117 -6.81 -0.95 0.84
N GLU A 118 -6.40 -0.38 -0.28
CA GLU A 118 -7.28 0.25 -1.27
C GLU A 118 -6.96 -0.33 -2.64
N LEU A 119 -7.98 -0.71 -3.37
CA LEU A 119 -7.86 -1.32 -4.69
C LEU A 119 -8.70 -0.52 -5.68
N TYR A 120 -8.05 0.04 -6.69
CA TYR A 120 -8.66 0.85 -7.73
C TYR A 120 -8.46 0.16 -9.08
N ASP A 121 -9.53 -0.32 -9.68
CA ASP A 121 -9.51 -1.03 -10.97
C ASP A 121 -9.64 -0.08 -12.17
N SER A 122 -9.77 1.22 -11.95
CA SER A 122 -9.87 2.25 -12.99
C SER A 122 -8.89 3.39 -12.72
N PHE A 123 -8.18 3.86 -13.74
CA PHE A 123 -7.28 5.01 -13.59
C PHE A 123 -8.00 6.30 -13.18
N ALA A 124 -9.28 6.43 -13.54
CA ALA A 124 -10.08 7.63 -13.26
C ALA A 124 -10.46 7.76 -11.78
N THR A 125 -10.40 6.66 -11.02
CA THR A 125 -10.74 6.63 -9.60
C THR A 125 -9.51 6.62 -8.69
N VAL A 126 -8.31 6.46 -9.27
CA VAL A 126 -7.05 6.47 -8.50
C VAL A 126 -6.78 7.89 -8.02
N PRO A 127 -6.47 8.11 -6.72
CA PRO A 127 -6.01 9.40 -6.24
C PRO A 127 -4.77 9.87 -7.00
N SER A 128 -4.72 11.15 -7.38
CA SER A 128 -3.70 11.67 -8.32
C SER A 128 -2.25 11.44 -7.87
N GLN A 129 -1.98 11.40 -6.57
CA GLN A 129 -0.65 11.12 -6.02
C GLN A 129 -0.19 9.66 -6.19
N PHE A 130 -1.10 8.75 -6.54
CA PHE A 130 -0.83 7.32 -6.77
C PHE A 130 -1.14 6.89 -8.21
N SER A 131 -1.39 7.85 -9.10
CA SER A 131 -1.68 7.56 -10.50
C SER A 131 -0.52 6.82 -11.17
N HIS A 132 -0.86 5.99 -12.15
CA HIS A 132 0.12 5.35 -13.02
C HIS A 132 1.13 6.35 -13.59
N SER A 133 2.36 5.88 -13.82
CA SER A 133 3.32 6.64 -14.63
C SER A 133 2.72 6.91 -16.01
N ALA A 134 2.89 8.13 -16.54
CA ALA A 134 2.29 8.58 -17.79
C ALA A 134 2.56 7.67 -19.01
N ASN A 135 3.63 6.87 -18.96
CA ASN A 135 4.06 5.97 -20.03
C ASN A 135 3.68 4.49 -19.83
N ALA A 136 2.92 4.15 -18.78
CA ALA A 136 2.51 2.79 -18.49
C ALA A 136 1.05 2.56 -18.90
N VAL A 137 0.76 1.36 -19.43
CA VAL A 137 -0.62 0.93 -19.68
C VAL A 137 -1.37 0.89 -18.34
N PRO A 138 -2.54 1.55 -18.21
CA PRO A 138 -3.31 1.51 -16.97
C PRO A 138 -3.71 0.07 -16.63
N CYS A 139 -3.27 -0.42 -15.47
CA CYS A 139 -3.59 -1.77 -14.98
C CYS A 139 -4.31 -1.75 -13.62
N GLY A 140 -4.75 -0.56 -13.17
CA GLY A 140 -5.25 -0.33 -11.83
C GLY A 140 -4.13 -0.13 -10.80
N THR A 141 -4.53 0.14 -9.56
CA THR A 141 -3.60 0.50 -8.48
C THR A 141 -4.04 -0.14 -7.17
N ILE A 142 -3.07 -0.64 -6.41
CA ILE A 142 -3.24 -1.20 -5.07
C ILE A 142 -2.42 -0.34 -4.10
N LEU A 143 -3.07 0.20 -3.07
CA LEU A 143 -2.42 0.89 -1.98
C LEU A 143 -2.46 -0.01 -0.74
N ILE A 144 -1.33 -0.12 -0.06
CA ILE A 144 -1.20 -0.86 1.20
C ILE A 144 -0.65 0.10 2.25
N TRP A 145 -1.39 0.19 3.35
CA TRP A 145 -1.02 1.01 4.50
C TRP A 145 -0.67 0.10 5.66
N THR A 146 0.55 0.23 6.15
CA THR A 146 1.02 -0.54 7.30
C THR A 146 0.68 0.14 8.62
N ARG A 147 0.60 -0.68 9.67
CA ARG A 147 0.39 -0.21 11.03
C ARG A 147 1.59 0.63 11.49
N ILE A 148 1.28 1.64 12.28
CA ILE A 148 2.29 2.50 12.89
C ILE A 148 2.49 2.02 14.33
N PRO A 149 3.70 1.58 14.71
CA PRO A 149 3.98 1.18 16.09
C PRO A 149 3.60 2.29 17.08
N GLY A 150 2.88 1.93 18.14
CA GLY A 150 2.49 2.87 19.21
C GLY A 150 1.28 3.77 18.89
N LYS A 151 0.58 3.56 17.77
CA LYS A 151 -0.74 4.15 17.53
C LYS A 151 -1.79 3.03 17.41
N PRO A 152 -2.97 3.19 18.07
CA PRO A 152 -4.06 2.21 18.00
C PRO A 152 -4.66 2.12 16.60
#